data_AF-A0A378BS95-F1
#
_entry.id   AF-A0A378BS95-F1
#
_cell.length_a   1.000
_cell.length_b   1.000
_cell.length_c   1.000
_cell.angle_alpha   90.00
_cell.angle_beta   90.00
_cell.angle_gamma   90.00
#
_symmetry.space_group_name_H-M   'P 1'
#
loop_
_entity.id
_entity.type
_entity.pdbx_description
1 polymer ?
#
loop_
_entity_poly.entity_id
_entity_poly.type
_entity_poly.pdbx_seq_one_letter_code
_entity_poly.pdbx_strand_id
1 'polypeptide(L)'
;MWARRYGQHSWQFPQGGINPGESAEQAMYRELFEEVGLSRKDVRILASTRNWLRYKLPKRLVRWDTKPVCIGQKQKWFLFAVDRQRCGHQYANQQYT
;
A
#
# COMPACT_ATOMS: atom_id res chain seq x y z
N MET A 1 8.09 5.49 -6.29
CA MET A 1 8.62 5.62 -4.91
C MET A 1 8.87 4.22 -4.38
N TRP A 2 10.03 3.93 -3.81
CA TRP A 2 10.35 2.63 -3.24
C TRP A 2 10.49 2.80 -1.73
N ALA A 3 9.89 1.91 -0.94
CA ALA A 3 9.99 1.90 0.52
C ALA A 3 10.98 0.81 0.97
N ARG A 4 11.93 1.17 1.82
CA ARG A 4 12.84 0.18 2.43
C ARG A 4 12.06 -0.57 3.50
N ARG A 5 12.08 -1.90 3.43
CA ARG A 5 11.40 -2.74 4.43
C ARG A 5 12.02 -2.51 5.81
N TYR A 6 11.19 -2.37 6.83
CA TYR A 6 11.64 -2.19 8.21
C TYR A 6 12.56 -3.35 8.62
N GLY A 7 13.75 -3.03 9.15
CA GLY A 7 14.74 -4.02 9.57
C GLY A 7 15.39 -4.87 8.45
N GLN A 8 15.26 -4.48 7.18
CA GLN A 8 15.82 -5.22 6.04
C GLN A 8 16.52 -4.28 5.02
N HIS A 9 17.39 -4.86 4.18
CA HIS A 9 18.06 -4.17 3.06
C HIS A 9 17.33 -4.39 1.73
N SER A 10 16.05 -4.76 1.76
CA SER A 10 15.21 -4.92 0.57
C SER A 10 14.26 -3.74 0.43
N TRP A 11 13.97 -3.40 -0.82
CA TRP A 11 13.04 -2.33 -1.18
C TRP A 11 11.81 -2.93 -1.84
N GLN A 12 10.64 -2.38 -1.53
CA GLN A 12 9.37 -2.76 -2.15
C GLN A 12 8.51 -1.53 -2.36
N PHE A 13 7.51 -1.64 -3.24
CA PHE A 13 6.42 -0.68 -3.24
C PHE A 13 5.48 -0.94 -2.05
N PRO A 14 4.78 0.09 -1.56
CA PRO A 14 3.71 -0.07 -0.56
C PRO A 14 2.68 -1.11 -0.99
N GLN A 15 2.28 -1.96 -0.06
CA GLN A 15 1.28 -3.01 -0.34
C GLN A 15 0.60 -3.47 0.95
N GLY A 16 -0.71 -3.66 0.88
CA GLY A 16 -1.44 -4.25 1.99
C GLY A 16 -2.70 -5.00 1.59
N GLY A 17 -3.43 -5.41 2.62
CA GLY A 17 -4.59 -6.29 2.49
C GLY A 17 -5.82 -5.54 2.02
N ILE A 18 -6.77 -6.27 1.45
CA ILE A 18 -8.11 -5.76 1.19
C ILE A 18 -9.02 -6.40 2.23
N ASN A 19 -9.69 -5.57 3.05
CA ASN A 19 -10.58 -6.06 4.08
C ASN A 19 -11.91 -6.57 3.48
N PRO A 20 -12.64 -7.47 4.17
CA PRO A 20 -13.95 -7.89 3.72
C PRO A 20 -14.90 -6.70 3.52
N GLY A 21 -15.56 -6.63 2.36
CA GLY A 21 -16.45 -5.52 1.99
C GLY A 21 -15.74 -4.27 1.46
N GLU A 22 -14.41 -4.25 1.44
CA GLU A 22 -13.62 -3.13 0.93
C GLU A 22 -13.35 -3.27 -0.58
N SER A 23 -13.52 -2.19 -1.33
CA SER A 23 -13.10 -2.13 -2.72
C SER A 23 -11.57 -2.00 -2.83
N ALA A 24 -10.98 -2.43 -3.95
CA ALA A 24 -9.53 -2.30 -4.14
C ALA A 24 -9.05 -0.84 -4.07
N GLU A 25 -9.89 0.12 -4.46
CA GLU A 25 -9.58 1.55 -4.36
C GLU A 25 -9.66 2.06 -2.92
N GLN A 26 -10.65 1.61 -2.14
CA GLN A 26 -10.75 1.94 -0.71
C GLN A 26 -9.53 1.43 0.06
N ALA A 27 -9.16 0.17 -0.17
CA ALA A 27 -7.96 -0.43 0.42
C ALA A 27 -6.70 0.34 0.04
N MET A 28 -6.55 0.67 -1.25
CA MET A 28 -5.40 1.44 -1.73
C MET A 28 -5.25 2.78 -0.98
N TYR A 29 -6.33 3.54 -0.80
CA TYR A 29 -6.24 4.81 -0.08
C TYR A 29 -5.98 4.65 1.42
N ARG A 30 -6.50 3.58 2.05
CA ARG A 30 -6.20 3.28 3.46
C ARG A 30 -4.72 2.95 3.64
N GLU A 31 -4.18 2.05 2.82
CA GLU A 31 -2.76 1.66 2.85
C GLU A 31 -1.84 2.84 2.50
N LEU A 32 -2.25 3.70 1.56
CA LEU A 32 -1.53 4.93 1.21
C LEU A 32 -1.43 5.88 2.42
N PHE A 33 -2.47 5.97 3.24
CA PHE A 33 -2.46 6.76 4.46
C PHE A 33 -1.64 6.08 5.57
N GLU A 34 -1.81 4.79 5.79
CA GLU A 34 -1.14 4.02 6.86
C GLU A 34 0.38 3.90 6.63
N GLU A 35 0.82 3.61 5.39
CA GLU A 35 2.23 3.36 5.09
C GLU A 35 3.00 4.61 4.61
N VAL A 36 2.31 5.58 3.99
CA VAL A 36 2.93 6.75 3.34
C VAL A 36 2.46 8.08 3.93
N GLY A 37 1.34 8.11 4.67
CA GLY A 37 0.77 9.33 5.24
C GLY A 37 0.05 10.23 4.23
N LEU A 38 -0.19 9.77 3.00
CA LEU A 38 -0.85 10.58 1.97
C LEU A 38 -2.36 10.32 1.95
N SER A 39 -3.14 11.39 1.78
CA SER A 39 -4.60 11.32 1.68
C SER A 39 -5.06 11.45 0.24
N ARG A 40 -6.35 11.17 -0.01
CA ARG A 40 -6.96 11.21 -1.37
C ARG A 40 -6.74 12.53 -2.12
N LYS A 41 -6.65 13.65 -1.39
CA LYS A 41 -6.46 14.99 -1.96
C LYS A 41 -5.02 15.28 -2.40
N ASP A 42 -4.07 14.49 -1.93
CA ASP A 42 -2.63 14.65 -2.19
C ASP A 42 -2.18 13.87 -3.42
N VAL A 43 -3.07 13.01 -3.95
CA VAL A 43 -2.76 12.13 -5.07
C VAL A 43 -3.87 12.14 -6.12
N ARG A 44 -3.49 11.85 -7.36
CA ARG A 44 -4.42 11.63 -8.47
C ARG A 44 -4.09 10.31 -9.13
N ILE A 45 -5.09 9.43 -9.22
CA ILE A 45 -4.94 8.15 -9.92
C ILE A 45 -4.73 8.42 -11.42
N LEU A 46 -3.66 7.84 -11.97
CA LEU A 46 -3.33 7.89 -13.39
C LEU A 46 -3.73 6.58 -14.09
N ALA A 47 -3.52 5.45 -13.43
CA ALA A 47 -3.81 4.14 -13.99
C ALA A 47 -4.03 3.10 -12.89
N SER A 48 -4.69 2.00 -13.26
CA SER A 48 -4.73 0.78 -12.45
C SER A 48 -4.58 -0.45 -13.34
N THR A 49 -4.10 -1.55 -12.78
CA THR A 49 -4.05 -2.82 -13.51
C THR A 49 -5.46 -3.33 -13.77
N ARG A 50 -5.77 -3.68 -15.02
CA ARG A 50 -7.09 -4.20 -15.42
C ARG A 50 -7.45 -5.47 -14.66
N ASN A 51 -6.49 -6.39 -14.60
CA ASN A 51 -6.63 -7.69 -13.95
C ASN A 51 -5.74 -7.80 -12.73
N TRP A 52 -6.01 -8.82 -11.92
CA TRP A 52 -5.20 -9.15 -10.77
C TRP A 52 -3.92 -9.87 -11.17
N LEU A 53 -2.80 -9.36 -10.68
CA LEU A 53 -1.50 -10.01 -10.79
C LEU A 53 -1.33 -10.97 -9.62
N ARG A 54 -0.71 -12.12 -9.86
CA ARG A 54 -0.51 -13.15 -8.83
C ARG A 54 0.95 -13.55 -8.80
N TYR A 55 1.47 -13.74 -7.60
CA TYR A 55 2.75 -14.40 -7.39
C TYR A 55 2.61 -15.44 -6.28
N LYS A 56 3.46 -16.48 -6.38
CA LYS A 56 3.57 -17.51 -5.35
C LYS A 56 4.80 -17.19 -4.49
N LEU A 57 4.66 -17.39 -3.18
CA LEU A 57 5.80 -17.31 -2.29
C LEU A 57 6.71 -18.54 -2.52
N PRO A 58 8.04 -18.38 -2.49
CA PRO A 58 8.95 -19.51 -2.38
C PRO A 58 8.58 -20.38 -1.17
N LYS A 59 8.65 -21.71 -1.29
CA LYS A 59 8.19 -22.65 -0.24
C LYS A 59 8.74 -22.35 1.15
N ARG A 60 9.99 -21.88 1.24
CA ARG A 60 10.65 -21.50 2.51
C ARG A 60 10.04 -20.28 3.21
N LEU A 61 9.27 -19.45 2.49
CA LEU A 61 8.62 -18.24 3.00
C LEU A 61 7.12 -18.45 3.26
N VAL A 62 6.59 -19.63 2.93
CA VAL A 62 5.19 -19.98 3.21
C VAL A 62 5.06 -20.25 4.71
N ARG A 63 4.10 -19.56 5.34
CA ARG A 63 3.77 -19.72 6.76
C ARG A 63 2.76 -20.84 6.94
N TRP A 64 3.26 -22.05 7.19
CA TRP A 64 2.46 -23.28 7.27
C TRP A 64 1.61 -23.39 8.54
N ASP A 65 1.88 -22.56 9.53
CA ASP A 65 1.14 -22.40 10.78
C ASP A 65 -0.19 -21.63 10.60
N THR A 66 -0.37 -20.92 9.48
CA THR A 66 -1.61 -20.21 9.16
C THR A 66 -2.63 -21.11 8.46
N LYS A 67 -3.90 -21.07 8.91
CA LYS A 67 -5.03 -21.74 8.24
C LYS A 67 -6.08 -20.70 7.80
N PRO A 68 -6.42 -20.60 6.51
CA PRO A 68 -5.86 -21.35 5.39
C PRO A 68 -4.41 -20.94 5.08
N VAL A 69 -3.63 -21.87 4.54
CA VAL A 69 -2.22 -21.61 4.19
C VAL A 69 -2.15 -20.57 3.09
N CYS A 70 -1.53 -19.43 3.39
CA CYS A 70 -1.30 -18.38 2.41
C CYS A 70 -0.05 -18.69 1.57
N ILE A 71 -0.25 -19.10 0.32
CA ILE A 71 0.82 -19.50 -0.61
C ILE A 71 1.36 -18.35 -1.48
N GLY A 72 0.82 -17.15 -1.35
CA GLY A 72 1.08 -16.07 -2.28
C GLY A 72 0.12 -14.91 -2.13
N GLN A 73 0.20 -13.95 -3.04
CA GLN A 73 -0.69 -12.80 -3.06
C GLN A 73 -1.30 -12.60 -4.44
N LYS A 74 -2.49 -12.01 -4.42
CA LYS A 74 -3.23 -11.53 -5.58
C LYS A 74 -3.35 -10.02 -5.43
N GLN A 75 -2.70 -9.27 -6.32
CA GLN A 75 -2.51 -7.83 -6.20
C GLN A 75 -3.17 -7.08 -7.35
N LYS A 76 -3.74 -5.91 -7.05
CA LYS A 76 -4.17 -4.92 -8.03
C LYS A 76 -3.36 -3.66 -7.78
N TRP A 77 -2.67 -3.17 -8.80
CA TRP A 77 -1.76 -2.04 -8.68
C TRP A 77 -2.44 -0.75 -9.16
N PHE A 78 -2.08 0.34 -8.50
CA PHE A 78 -2.52 1.69 -8.81
C PHE A 78 -1.29 2.57 -9.00
N LEU A 79 -1.31 3.37 -10.05
CA LEU A 79 -0.32 4.40 -10.32
C LEU A 79 -0.96 5.76 -10.05
N PHE A 80 -0.27 6.59 -9.29
CA PHE A 80 -0.74 7.92 -8.94
C PHE A 80 0.35 8.97 -9.15
N ALA A 81 -0.06 10.18 -9.52
CA ALA A 81 0.74 11.38 -9.42
C ALA A 81 0.51 12.02 -8.05
N VAL A 82 1.58 12.39 -7.37
CA VAL A 82 1.52 13.15 -6.11
C VAL A 82 1.47 14.63 -6.46
N ASP A 83 0.49 15.35 -5.91
CA ASP A 83 0.39 16.79 -6.03
C ASP A 83 1.15 17.48 -4.88
N ARG A 84 2.34 17.97 -5.21
CA ARG A 84 3.25 18.62 -4.25
C ARG A 84 2.66 19.89 -3.62
N GLN A 85 1.70 20.57 -4.26
CA GLN A 85 1.20 21.85 -3.75
C GLN A 85 0.22 21.68 -2.57
N ARG A 86 -0.35 20.49 -2.37
CA ARG A 86 -1.31 20.21 -1.28
C ARG A 86 -0.71 19.46 -0.08
N CYS A 87 0.47 18.86 -0.25
CA CYS A 87 1.15 18.07 0.79
C CYS A 87 1.71 18.90 1.96
N GLY A 88 1.72 20.25 1.89
CA GLY A 88 2.45 21.12 2.83
C GLY A 88 1.62 21.83 3.91
N HIS A 89 0.29 21.74 3.92
CA HIS A 89 -0.54 22.63 4.76
C HIS A 89 -1.14 22.00 6.03
N GLN A 90 -0.87 20.73 6.35
CA GLN A 90 -1.52 20.06 7.51
C GLN A 90 -0.61 19.53 8.61
N TYR A 91 0.71 19.67 8.51
CA TYR A 91 1.64 19.17 9.52
C TYR A 91 2.30 20.27 10.39
N ALA A 92 1.82 21.52 10.33
CA ALA A 92 2.41 22.63 11.08
C ALA A 92 1.79 22.92 12.47
N ASN A 93 0.70 22.26 12.87
CA ASN A 93 -0.04 22.61 14.10
C ASN A 93 -0.27 21.42 15.05
N GLN A 94 0.78 20.68 15.43
CA GLN A 94 0.73 19.72 16.55
C GLN A 94 1.94 19.80 17.48
N GLN A 95 2.45 21.02 17.71
CA GLN A 95 3.22 21.35 18.91
C GLN A 95 2.59 22.63 19.47
N TYR A 96 2.50 22.73 20.80
CA TYR A 96 1.74 23.70 21.60
C TYR A 96 0.27 23.35 21.90
N THR A 97 0.07 22.37 22.78
CA THR A 97 -0.61 22.61 24.07
C THR A 97 -0.17 21.57 25.08
#